data_AF-A0A849E1H0-F1
#
_entry.id   AF-A0A849E1H0-F1
#
_cell.length_a   1.000
_cell.length_b   1.000
_cell.length_c   1.000
_cell.angle_alpha   90.00
_cell.angle_beta   90.00
_cell.angle_gamma   90.00
#
_symmetry.space_group_name_H-M   'P 1'
#
loop_
_entity.id
_entity.type
_entity.pdbx_description
1 polymer ?
#
loop_
_entity_poly.entity_id
_entity_poly.type
_entity_poly.pdbx_seq_one_letter_code
_entity_poly.pdbx_strand_id
1 'polypeptide(L)'
;MLTPLLIVVWIMLGLFATIPLVVYAHRININQAAQVLGRGLIVAASVYVIFAVIWGDISWIGVEIAGLLIYSAFYLVPSKRIMLWVGTGWLLHILWVLGWHNFGPGAVYSPLWYVFVSSGFNLVIFVYCIYRWRHDQNVILERSFSRYESARGQRKR
;
A
#
# COMPACT_ATOMS: atom_id res chain seq x y z
N MET A 1 14.67 22.88 9.74
CA MET A 1 14.51 21.47 10.15
C MET A 1 13.16 21.31 10.82
N LEU A 2 12.44 20.21 10.57
CA LEU A 2 11.18 19.93 11.28
C LEU A 2 11.47 19.50 12.71
N THR A 3 10.69 19.96 13.68
CA THR A 3 10.82 19.49 15.07
C THR A 3 10.31 18.05 15.17
N PRO A 4 10.84 17.23 16.11
CA PRO A 4 10.37 15.86 16.30
C PRO A 4 8.85 15.78 16.51
N LEU A 5 8.29 16.72 17.27
CA LEU A 5 6.85 16.84 17.49
C LEU A 5 6.08 17.00 16.17
N LEU A 6 6.55 17.87 15.28
CA LEU A 6 5.90 18.14 14.00
C LEU A 6 5.96 16.93 13.05
N ILE A 7 7.05 16.16 13.08
CA ILE A 7 7.16 14.89 12.34
C ILE A 7 6.08 13.91 12.80
N VAL A 8 5.90 13.76 14.13
CA VAL A 8 4.84 12.88 14.67
C VAL A 8 3.47 13.35 14.20
N VAL A 9 3.19 14.66 14.24
CA VAL A 9 1.92 15.21 13.75
C VAL A 9 1.67 14.86 12.29
N TRP A 10 2.67 15.00 11.41
CA TRP A 10 2.54 14.65 9.99
C TRP A 10 2.30 13.16 9.77
N ILE A 11 3.01 12.29 10.49
CA ILE A 11 2.79 10.85 10.42
C ILE A 11 1.36 10.51 10.87
N MET A 12 0.91 11.07 12.00
CA MET A 12 -0.44 10.85 12.53
C MET A 12 -1.51 11.32 11.55
N LEU A 13 -1.31 12.46 10.89
CA LEU A 13 -2.21 12.94 9.84
C LEU A 13 -2.32 11.92 8.70
N GLY A 14 -1.19 11.35 8.28
CA GLY A 14 -1.14 10.25 7.31
C GLY A 14 -1.93 9.02 7.76
N LEU A 15 -1.75 8.60 9.02
CA LEU A 15 -2.51 7.48 9.60
C LEU A 15 -4.02 7.75 9.52
N PHE A 16 -4.49 8.92 9.96
CA PHE A 16 -5.92 9.25 9.95
C PHE A 16 -6.49 9.39 8.54
N ALA A 17 -5.71 9.90 7.59
CA ALA A 17 -6.13 10.04 6.19
C ALA A 17 -6.43 8.70 5.51
N THR A 18 -5.93 7.57 6.05
CA THR A 18 -6.22 6.23 5.51
C THR A 18 -7.59 5.70 5.88
N ILE A 19 -8.23 6.23 6.94
CA ILE A 19 -9.47 5.68 7.50
C ILE A 19 -10.56 5.51 6.43
N PRO A 20 -10.90 6.54 5.61
CA PRO A 20 -11.96 6.39 4.62
C PRO A 20 -11.67 5.28 3.60
N LEU A 21 -10.41 5.20 3.14
CA LEU A 21 -9.99 4.21 2.16
C LEU A 21 -10.02 2.79 2.73
N VAL A 22 -9.53 2.60 3.97
CA VAL A 22 -9.54 1.30 4.66
C VAL A 22 -10.97 0.85 4.95
N VAL A 23 -11.82 1.75 5.46
CA VAL A 23 -13.23 1.47 5.73
C VAL A 23 -13.95 1.06 4.45
N TYR A 24 -13.72 1.77 3.35
CA TYR A 24 -14.27 1.42 2.04
C TYR A 24 -13.76 0.05 1.56
N ALA A 25 -12.46 -0.19 1.60
CA ALA A 25 -11.83 -1.45 1.19
C ALA A 25 -12.28 -2.65 2.05
N HIS A 26 -12.67 -2.43 3.31
CA HIS A 26 -13.13 -3.49 4.20
C HIS A 26 -14.55 -3.99 3.87
N ARG A 27 -15.37 -3.12 3.27
CA ARG A 27 -16.78 -3.42 2.92
C ARG A 27 -16.93 -4.19 1.62
N ILE A 28 -15.87 -4.30 0.83
CA ILE A 28 -15.87 -4.96 -0.48
C ILE A 28 -15.10 -6.29 -0.44
N ASN A 29 -15.22 -7.08 -1.52
CA ASN A 29 -14.52 -8.36 -1.60
C ASN A 29 -13.01 -8.16 -1.70
N ILE A 30 -12.23 -9.19 -1.32
CA ILE A 30 -10.76 -9.09 -1.25
C ILE A 30 -10.11 -8.69 -2.58
N ASN A 31 -10.65 -9.14 -3.71
CA ASN A 31 -10.09 -8.84 -5.02
C ASN A 31 -10.34 -7.37 -5.41
N GLN A 32 -11.55 -6.86 -5.19
CA GLN A 32 -11.90 -5.45 -5.39
C GLN A 32 -11.13 -4.55 -4.42
N ALA A 33 -10.99 -4.95 -3.16
CA ALA A 33 -10.16 -4.25 -2.18
C ALA A 33 -8.71 -4.14 -2.66
N ALA A 34 -8.11 -5.26 -3.09
CA ALA A 34 -6.76 -5.26 -3.65
C ALA A 34 -6.66 -4.38 -4.91
N GLN A 35 -7.70 -4.34 -5.76
CA GLN A 35 -7.70 -3.45 -6.92
C GLN A 35 -7.75 -1.97 -6.55
N VAL A 36 -8.61 -1.59 -5.60
CA VAL A 36 -8.72 -0.21 -5.12
C VAL A 36 -7.41 0.24 -4.48
N LEU A 37 -6.82 -0.59 -3.62
CA LEU A 37 -5.56 -0.29 -2.96
C LEU A 37 -4.37 -0.29 -3.94
N GLY A 38 -4.38 -1.17 -4.95
CA GLY A 38 -3.36 -1.20 -6.00
C GLY A 38 -3.41 0.04 -6.89
N ARG A 39 -4.61 0.49 -7.28
CA ARG A 39 -4.78 1.78 -7.97
C ARG A 39 -4.35 2.96 -7.10
N GLY A 40 -4.64 2.90 -5.80
CA GLY A 40 -4.15 3.88 -4.83
C GLY A 40 -2.62 3.97 -4.81
N LEU A 41 -1.92 2.84 -4.91
CA LEU A 41 -0.45 2.80 -4.97
C LEU A 41 0.09 3.51 -6.22
N ILE A 42 -0.56 3.29 -7.38
CA ILE A 42 -0.21 3.98 -8.64
C ILE A 42 -0.42 5.49 -8.51
N VAL A 43 -1.54 5.91 -7.90
CA VAL A 43 -1.81 7.32 -7.65
C VAL A 43 -0.74 7.91 -6.72
N ALA A 44 -0.39 7.22 -5.64
CA ALA A 44 0.64 7.66 -4.70
C ALA A 44 2.01 7.85 -5.36
N ALA A 45 2.44 6.89 -6.20
CA ALA A 45 3.69 6.99 -6.95
C ALA A 45 3.66 8.13 -7.98
N SER A 46 2.51 8.37 -8.60
CA SER A 46 2.35 9.44 -9.61
C SER A 46 2.50 10.85 -9.01
N VAL A 47 2.24 11.03 -7.72
CA VAL A 47 2.45 12.34 -7.06
C VAL A 47 3.92 12.76 -7.10
N TYR A 48 4.87 11.82 -6.98
CA TYR A 48 6.29 12.15 -7.06
C TYR A 48 6.74 12.50 -8.48
N VAL A 49 6.14 11.90 -9.50
CA VAL A 49 6.32 12.33 -10.89
C VAL A 49 5.86 13.78 -11.06
N ILE A 50 4.70 14.15 -10.51
CA ILE A 50 4.19 15.53 -10.56
C ILE A 50 5.17 16.49 -9.87
N PHE A 51 5.71 16.12 -8.71
CA PHE A 51 6.74 16.94 -8.06
C PHE A 51 7.98 17.12 -8.94
N ALA A 52 8.50 16.04 -9.54
CA ALA A 52 9.65 16.12 -10.45
C ALA A 52 9.37 17.05 -11.64
N VAL A 53 8.17 16.99 -12.20
CA VAL A 53 7.73 17.88 -13.30
C VAL A 53 7.66 19.33 -12.87
N ILE A 54 7.10 19.62 -11.68
CA ILE A 54 7.03 21.00 -11.15
C ILE A 54 8.43 21.58 -10.94
N TRP A 55 9.38 20.76 -10.50
CA TRP A 55 10.78 21.18 -10.34
C TRP A 55 11.57 21.27 -11.65
N GLY A 56 11.05 20.74 -12.76
CA GLY A 56 11.63 20.89 -14.09
C GLY A 56 12.87 20.02 -14.36
N ASP A 57 13.14 19.00 -13.54
CA ASP A 57 14.32 18.14 -13.69
C ASP A 57 13.98 16.89 -14.51
N ILE A 58 14.35 16.90 -15.79
CA ILE A 58 14.09 15.80 -16.74
C ILE A 58 14.77 14.50 -16.29
N SER A 59 15.97 14.59 -15.70
CA SER A 59 16.68 13.41 -15.24
C SER A 59 15.94 12.74 -14.08
N TRP A 60 15.42 13.55 -13.16
CA TRP A 60 14.66 13.07 -12.01
C TRP A 60 13.27 12.57 -12.38
N ILE A 61 12.61 13.20 -13.37
CA ILE A 61 11.35 12.69 -13.93
C ILE A 61 11.50 11.24 -14.38
N GLY A 62 12.63 10.89 -15.03
CA GLY A 62 12.92 9.51 -15.43
C GLY A 62 12.97 8.54 -14.26
N VAL A 63 13.58 8.95 -13.13
CA VAL A 63 13.66 8.15 -11.90
C VAL A 63 12.26 7.92 -11.31
N GLU A 64 11.43 8.97 -11.25
CA GLU A 64 10.06 8.84 -10.73
C GLU A 64 9.15 8.00 -11.63
N ILE A 65 9.31 8.12 -12.95
CA ILE A 65 8.59 7.25 -13.90
C ILE A 65 9.01 5.79 -13.71
N ALA A 66 10.30 5.51 -13.50
CA ALA A 66 10.77 4.17 -13.21
C ALA A 66 10.16 3.63 -11.91
N GLY A 67 10.11 4.44 -10.86
CA GLY A 67 9.40 4.12 -9.61
C GLY A 67 7.93 3.79 -9.87
N LEU A 68 7.21 4.67 -10.59
CA LEU A 68 5.81 4.47 -10.96
C LEU A 68 5.58 3.14 -11.68
N LEU A 69 6.44 2.77 -12.62
CA LEU A 69 6.36 1.49 -13.34
C LEU A 69 6.59 0.30 -12.41
N ILE A 70 7.59 0.36 -11.53
CA ILE A 70 7.88 -0.67 -10.53
C ILE A 70 6.67 -0.88 -9.61
N TYR A 71 6.09 0.20 -9.08
CA TYR A 71 4.94 0.10 -8.17
C TYR A 71 3.66 -0.32 -8.89
N SER A 72 3.49 0.08 -10.15
CA SER A 72 2.38 -0.42 -10.98
C SER A 72 2.47 -1.93 -11.20
N ALA A 73 3.68 -2.48 -11.34
CA ALA A 73 3.87 -3.91 -11.54
C ALA A 73 3.28 -4.73 -10.37
N PHE A 74 3.43 -4.28 -9.11
CA PHE A 74 2.84 -4.96 -7.93
C PHE A 74 1.32 -5.09 -7.99
N TYR A 75 0.64 -4.19 -8.69
CA TYR A 75 -0.81 -4.27 -8.92
C TYR A 75 -1.16 -5.10 -10.17
N LEU A 76 -0.33 -5.06 -11.22
CA LEU A 76 -0.63 -5.70 -12.50
C LEU A 76 -0.38 -7.21 -12.53
N VAL A 77 0.38 -7.78 -11.59
CA VAL A 77 0.62 -9.23 -11.53
C VAL A 77 -0.70 -9.98 -11.24
N PRO A 78 -1.22 -10.80 -12.17
CA PRO A 78 -2.40 -11.61 -11.92
C PRO A 78 -2.04 -12.69 -10.89
N SER A 79 -2.58 -12.59 -9.67
CA SER A 79 -2.22 -13.52 -8.61
C SER A 79 -3.37 -13.80 -7.66
N LYS A 80 -3.48 -15.07 -7.24
CA LYS A 80 -4.32 -15.47 -6.09
C LYS A 80 -3.88 -14.79 -4.77
N ARG A 81 -2.68 -14.21 -4.75
CA ARG A 81 -2.10 -13.46 -3.62
C ARG A 81 -2.01 -11.96 -3.90
N ILE A 82 -2.88 -11.42 -4.76
CA ILE A 82 -2.84 -10.01 -5.17
C ILE A 82 -2.82 -9.04 -3.97
N MET A 83 -3.57 -9.33 -2.90
CA MET A 83 -3.56 -8.50 -1.68
C MET A 83 -2.17 -8.42 -1.03
N LEU A 84 -1.42 -9.53 -1.02
CA LEU A 84 -0.04 -9.53 -0.51
C LEU A 84 0.90 -8.73 -1.41
N TRP A 85 0.78 -8.90 -2.74
CA TRP A 85 1.60 -8.14 -3.68
C TRP A 85 1.37 -6.64 -3.56
N VAL A 86 0.11 -6.22 -3.51
CA VAL A 86 -0.26 -4.82 -3.27
C VAL A 86 0.28 -4.34 -1.93
N GLY A 87 0.14 -5.12 -0.85
CA GLY A 87 0.72 -4.82 0.46
C GLY A 87 2.24 -4.60 0.40
N THR A 88 2.98 -5.52 -0.22
CA THR A 88 4.43 -5.40 -0.41
C THR A 88 4.78 -4.15 -1.23
N GLY A 89 4.00 -3.81 -2.25
CA GLY A 89 4.15 -2.58 -3.01
C GLY A 89 4.07 -1.33 -2.12
N TRP A 90 3.07 -1.26 -1.23
CA TRP A 90 2.94 -0.17 -0.25
C TRP A 90 4.12 -0.11 0.74
N LEU A 91 4.63 -1.26 1.21
CA LEU A 91 5.81 -1.31 2.08
C LEU A 91 7.05 -0.78 1.36
N LEU A 92 7.31 -1.25 0.14
CA LEU A 92 8.44 -0.80 -0.67
C LEU A 92 8.32 0.68 -1.03
N HIS A 93 7.09 1.19 -1.17
CA HIS A 93 6.86 2.61 -1.39
C HIS A 93 7.27 3.45 -0.17
N ILE A 94 7.11 2.97 1.06
CA ILE A 94 7.68 3.63 2.26
C ILE A 94 9.20 3.75 2.13
N LEU A 95 9.86 2.67 1.71
CA LEU A 95 11.32 2.65 1.56
C LEU A 95 11.79 3.63 0.47
N TRP A 96 11.04 3.79 -0.62
CA TRP A 96 11.33 4.79 -1.64
C TRP A 96 11.12 6.21 -1.13
N VAL A 97 9.98 6.47 -0.49
CA VAL A 97 9.67 7.77 0.09
C VAL A 97 10.74 8.22 1.08
N LEU A 98 11.08 7.38 2.06
CA LEU A 98 12.09 7.75 3.06
C LEU A 98 13.50 7.69 2.49
N GLY A 99 13.83 6.66 1.73
CA GLY A 99 15.17 6.47 1.19
C GLY A 99 15.55 7.57 0.20
N TRP A 100 14.70 7.84 -0.79
CA TRP A 100 15.03 8.76 -1.89
C TRP A 100 14.65 10.19 -1.56
N HIS A 101 13.49 10.43 -0.93
CA HIS A 101 12.96 11.78 -0.72
C HIS A 101 13.19 12.35 0.67
N ASN A 102 13.71 11.58 1.62
CA ASN A 102 14.16 12.12 2.91
C ASN A 102 15.68 12.10 3.03
N PHE A 103 16.31 10.95 2.79
CA PHE A 103 17.76 10.76 2.99
C PHE A 103 18.57 10.79 1.70
N GLY A 104 17.91 10.78 0.54
CA GLY A 104 18.52 10.60 -0.76
C GLY A 104 18.56 11.87 -1.62
N PRO A 105 19.04 11.74 -2.87
CA PRO A 105 19.14 12.86 -3.81
C PRO A 105 17.77 13.45 -4.18
N GLY A 106 16.69 12.70 -3.95
CA GLY A 106 15.32 13.13 -4.21
C GLY A 106 14.73 14.10 -3.19
N ALA A 107 15.47 14.42 -2.12
CA ALA A 107 14.97 15.23 -1.00
C ALA A 107 14.67 16.69 -1.37
N VAL A 108 15.28 17.19 -2.44
CA VAL A 108 15.04 18.57 -2.92
C VAL A 108 13.68 18.68 -3.60
N TYR A 109 13.18 17.62 -4.22
CA TYR A 109 12.01 17.68 -5.08
C TYR A 109 10.68 17.50 -4.33
N SER A 110 10.70 16.92 -3.13
CA SER A 110 9.48 16.64 -2.35
C SER A 110 9.41 17.46 -1.07
N PRO A 111 8.26 18.08 -0.75
CA PRO A 111 8.08 18.72 0.54
C PRO A 111 8.19 17.70 1.69
N LEU A 112 9.05 17.98 2.68
CA LEU A 112 9.28 17.08 3.82
C LEU A 112 8.00 16.68 4.57
N TRP A 113 7.04 17.59 4.72
CA TRP A 113 5.76 17.27 5.37
C TRP A 113 5.01 16.15 4.62
N TYR A 114 5.06 16.16 3.28
CA TYR A 114 4.38 15.17 2.46
C TYR A 114 5.03 13.80 2.58
N VAL A 115 6.36 13.74 2.64
CA VAL A 115 7.14 12.51 2.89
C VAL A 115 6.69 11.81 4.17
N PHE A 116 6.45 12.55 5.26
CA PHE A 116 6.02 11.98 6.53
C PHE A 116 4.53 11.59 6.54
N VAL A 117 3.66 12.42 5.96
CA VAL A 117 2.23 12.08 5.79
C VAL A 117 2.08 10.81 4.94
N SER A 118 2.76 10.73 3.80
CA SER A 118 2.68 9.59 2.90
C SER A 118 3.27 8.32 3.55
N SER A 119 4.35 8.44 4.33
CA SER A 119 4.92 7.31 5.07
C SER A 119 3.93 6.71 6.08
N GLY A 120 3.25 7.57 6.86
CA GLY A 120 2.19 7.13 7.77
C GLY A 120 1.03 6.46 7.02
N PHE A 121 0.59 7.07 5.91
CA PHE A 121 -0.47 6.51 5.07
C PHE A 121 -0.12 5.12 4.56
N ASN A 122 1.04 4.98 3.92
CA ASN A 122 1.53 3.73 3.33
C ASN A 122 1.62 2.61 4.38
N LEU A 123 2.07 2.92 5.61
CA LEU A 123 2.22 1.96 6.69
C LEU A 123 0.89 1.32 7.08
N VAL A 124 -0.17 2.11 7.23
CA VAL A 124 -1.50 1.55 7.57
C VAL A 124 -2.01 0.68 6.44
N ILE A 125 -1.88 1.12 5.18
CA ILE A 125 -2.35 0.33 4.04
C ILE A 125 -1.60 -1.00 3.95
N PHE A 126 -0.28 -1.00 4.14
CA PHE A 126 0.51 -2.22 4.21
C PHE A 126 0.01 -3.16 5.32
N VAL A 127 -0.10 -2.68 6.56
CA VAL A 127 -0.57 -3.48 7.70
C VAL A 127 -1.98 -4.02 7.45
N TYR A 128 -2.87 -3.19 6.88
CA TYR A 128 -4.22 -3.58 6.51
C TYR A 128 -4.24 -4.70 5.46
N CYS A 129 -3.41 -4.61 4.41
CA CYS A 129 -3.30 -5.65 3.39
C CYS A 129 -2.89 -7.00 4.01
N ILE A 130 -1.91 -7.00 4.91
CA ILE A 130 -1.46 -8.22 5.61
C ILE A 130 -2.58 -8.77 6.49
N TYR A 131 -3.24 -7.91 7.28
CA TYR A 131 -4.37 -8.30 8.13
C TYR A 131 -5.50 -8.94 7.31
N ARG A 132 -5.95 -8.27 6.24
CA ARG A 132 -7.07 -8.73 5.42
C ARG A 132 -6.75 -10.03 4.70
N TRP A 133 -5.52 -10.18 4.19
CA TRP A 133 -5.09 -11.43 3.55
C TRP A 133 -5.13 -12.60 4.54
N ARG A 134 -4.58 -12.44 5.75
CA ARG A 134 -4.60 -13.49 6.79
C ARG A 134 -6.02 -13.88 7.19
N HIS A 135 -6.89 -12.89 7.39
CA HIS A 135 -8.28 -13.12 7.76
C HIS A 135 -9.03 -13.96 6.71
N ASP A 136 -8.89 -13.63 5.43
CA ASP A 136 -9.53 -14.39 4.35
C ASP A 136 -9.01 -15.83 4.25
N GLN A 137 -7.70 -16.06 4.45
CA GLN A 137 -7.14 -17.41 4.46
C GLN A 137 -7.74 -18.27 5.58
N ASN A 138 -7.89 -17.73 6.79
CA ASN A 138 -8.49 -18.44 7.92
C ASN A 138 -9.94 -18.85 7.62
N VAL A 139 -10.74 -17.94 7.07
CA VAL A 139 -12.14 -18.22 6.70
C VAL A 139 -12.24 -19.34 5.65
N ILE A 140 -11.34 -19.37 4.67
CA ILE A 140 -11.30 -20.43 3.65
C ILE A 140 -10.96 -21.78 4.28
N LEU A 141 -10.01 -21.82 5.22
CA LEU A 141 -9.60 -23.03 5.92
C LEU A 141 -10.73 -23.61 6.78
N GLU A 142 -11.40 -22.76 7.57
CA GLU A 142 -12.55 -23.16 8.40
C GLU A 142 -13.70 -23.74 7.55
N ARG A 143 -14.03 -23.09 6.43
CA ARG A 143 -15.05 -23.59 5.49
C ARG A 143 -14.67 -24.90 4.80
N SER A 144 -13.38 -25.15 4.61
CA SER A 144 -12.89 -26.40 4.00
C SER A 144 -12.93 -27.54 5.01
N PHE A 145 -12.55 -27.27 6.26
CA PHE A 145 -12.61 -28.22 7.36
C PHE A 145 -14.05 -28.65 7.69
N SER A 146 -14.97 -27.69 7.83
CA SER A 146 -16.39 -27.98 8.08
C SER A 146 -17.04 -28.85 6.98
N ARG A 147 -16.68 -28.61 5.70
CA ARG A 147 -17.13 -29.46 4.58
C ARG A 147 -16.57 -30.88 4.65
N TYR A 148 -15.31 -31.03 5.04
CA TYR A 148 -14.67 -32.33 5.20
C TYR A 148 -15.34 -33.15 6.32
N GLU A 149 -15.62 -32.55 7.47
CA GLU A 149 -16.30 -33.23 8.59
C GLU A 149 -17.73 -33.66 8.22
N SER A 150 -18.47 -32.79 7.53
CA SER A 150 -19.82 -33.09 7.04
C SER A 150 -19.82 -34.30 6.10
N ALA A 151 -18.88 -34.36 5.15
CA ALA A 151 -18.74 -35.48 4.22
C ALA A 151 -18.32 -36.79 4.94
N ARG A 152 -17.45 -36.69 5.96
CA ARG A 152 -17.03 -37.84 6.77
C ARG A 152 -18.17 -38.40 7.63
N GLY A 153 -19.02 -37.53 8.19
CA GLY A 153 -20.18 -37.93 8.99
C GLY A 153 -21.25 -38.67 8.17
N GLN A 154 -21.48 -38.24 6.92
CA GLN A 154 -22.42 -38.91 6.01
C GLN A 154 -21.94 -40.30 5.58
N ARG A 155 -20.63 -40.52 5.46
CA ARG A 155 -20.06 -41.82 5.04
C ARG A 155 -20.11 -42.92 6.11
N LYS A 156 -20.45 -42.56 7.35
CA LYS A 156 -20.57 -43.47 8.50
C LYS A 156 -22.02 -43.89 8.81
N ARG A 157 -23.00 -43.37 8.07
CA ARG A 157 -24.40 -43.77 8.12
C ARG A 157 -24.74 -44.62 6.91
#